data_AF-A0A1C4Y7Q2-F1
#
_entry.id   AF-A0A1C4Y7Q2-F1
#
_cell.length_a   1.000
_cell.length_b   1.000
_cell.length_c   1.000
_cell.angle_alpha   90.00
_cell.angle_beta   90.00
_cell.angle_gamma   90.00
#
_symmetry.space_group_name_H-M   'P 1'
#
loop_
_entity.id
_entity.type
_entity.pdbx_description
1 polymer ?
#
loop_
_entity_poly.entity_id
_entity_poly.type
_entity_poly.pdbx_seq_one_letter_code
_entity_poly.pdbx_strand_id
1 'polypeptide(L)'
;MRIADRLTDQLAPGGWRPHRFVPDDEVAFVREPVRGVVFHLIVNLAGRDGVLLSPSVGVELAAVAELQRHLFGRSGTVCQVGASMADLVNSAEKSTVSLVRWWVASPERVDDVVAQLVADQAAHGEPFLVRNQTLPAVIQTLLGQPKSQVEYATLAVCLAVSGDLPGARSMLAKVASVRKVLGEDTTETFIRTFTERFGIRGPSRAVQQ
;
A
#
# COMPACT_ATOMS: atom_id res chain seq x y z
N MET A 1 23.56 5.02 -17.09
CA MET A 1 23.30 4.30 -15.82
C MET A 1 21.84 4.44 -15.48
N ARG A 2 21.15 3.36 -15.10
CA ARG A 2 19.69 3.38 -14.97
C ARG A 2 19.30 3.89 -13.58
N ILE A 3 18.20 4.64 -13.48
CA ILE A 3 17.64 5.17 -12.22
C ILE A 3 17.47 4.04 -11.18
N ALA A 4 17.07 2.85 -11.62
CA ALA A 4 16.94 1.65 -10.80
C ALA A 4 18.26 1.24 -10.11
N ASP A 5 19.38 1.29 -10.84
CA ASP A 5 20.70 0.94 -10.31
C ASP A 5 21.09 1.91 -9.20
N ARG A 6 20.86 3.21 -9.42
CA ARG A 6 21.15 4.25 -8.42
C ARG A 6 20.28 4.19 -7.19
N LEU A 7 18.98 3.93 -7.36
CA LEU A 7 18.10 3.68 -6.21
C LEU A 7 18.58 2.47 -5.42
N THR A 8 18.99 1.40 -6.09
CA THR A 8 19.55 0.20 -5.43
C THR A 8 20.79 0.53 -4.62
N ASP A 9 21.76 1.22 -5.21
CA ASP A 9 23.01 1.60 -4.54
C ASP A 9 22.76 2.48 -3.31
N GLN A 10 21.86 3.47 -3.41
CA GLN A 10 21.60 4.42 -2.32
C GLN A 10 20.67 3.89 -1.22
N LEU A 11 19.76 2.96 -1.54
CA LEU A 11 18.84 2.39 -0.58
C LEU A 11 19.43 1.18 0.18
N ALA A 12 20.41 0.48 -0.42
CA ALA A 12 21.04 -0.71 0.17
C ALA A 12 21.61 -0.48 1.59
N PRO A 13 22.31 0.63 1.90
CA PRO A 13 22.78 0.91 3.26
C PRO A 13 21.66 0.98 4.31
N GLY A 14 20.44 1.35 3.89
CA GLY A 14 19.25 1.38 4.74
C GLY A 14 18.55 0.03 4.93
N GLY A 15 19.13 -1.05 4.40
CA GLY A 15 18.58 -2.42 4.46
C GLY A 15 17.49 -2.71 3.41
N TRP A 16 17.25 -1.80 2.48
CA TRP A 16 16.32 -2.01 1.37
C TRP A 16 16.94 -2.91 0.31
N ARG A 17 16.13 -3.80 -0.25
CA ARG A 17 16.54 -4.70 -1.34
C ARG A 17 15.55 -4.64 -2.50
N PRO A 18 16.02 -4.75 -3.76
CA PRO A 18 15.12 -4.78 -4.92
C PRO A 18 14.10 -5.92 -4.83
N HIS A 19 12.86 -5.61 -5.20
CA HIS A 19 11.76 -6.57 -5.31
C HIS A 19 11.56 -6.94 -6.78
N ARG A 20 11.69 -8.23 -7.12
CA ARG A 20 11.83 -8.71 -8.51
C ARG A 20 10.54 -8.81 -9.34
N PHE A 21 9.39 -8.41 -8.79
CA PHE A 21 8.08 -8.62 -9.43
C PHE A 21 7.33 -7.31 -9.61
N VAL A 22 7.81 -6.48 -10.52
CA VAL A 22 7.16 -5.22 -10.90
C VAL A 22 7.14 -5.06 -12.42
N PRO A 23 6.14 -4.37 -12.99
CA PRO A 23 6.12 -3.94 -14.39
C PRO A 23 7.39 -3.19 -14.81
N ASP A 24 7.67 -3.13 -16.12
CA ASP A 24 8.88 -2.47 -16.67
C ASP A 24 8.95 -0.95 -16.34
N ASP A 25 7.82 -0.33 -16.03
CA ASP A 25 7.67 1.08 -15.64
C ASP A 25 7.65 1.29 -14.12
N GLU A 26 8.02 0.29 -13.33
CA GLU A 26 8.05 0.37 -11.87
C GLU A 26 9.34 -0.22 -11.31
N VAL A 27 9.86 0.38 -10.23
CA VAL A 27 10.88 -0.24 -9.38
C VAL A 27 10.35 -0.33 -7.96
N ALA A 28 10.47 -1.50 -7.36
CA ALA A 28 10.07 -1.72 -5.98
C ALA A 28 11.25 -2.20 -5.13
N PHE A 29 11.23 -1.76 -3.89
CA PHE A 29 12.18 -2.15 -2.86
C PHE A 29 11.40 -2.61 -1.63
N VAL A 30 11.96 -3.60 -0.95
CA VAL A 30 11.41 -4.11 0.31
C VAL A 30 12.43 -4.05 1.42
N ARG A 31 11.95 -3.88 2.65
CA ARG A 31 12.76 -4.00 3.87
C ARG A 31 11.92 -4.65 4.96
N GLU A 32 12.49 -5.61 5.69
CA GLU A 32 11.82 -6.28 6.82
C GLU A 32 12.45 -5.77 8.12
N PRO A 33 11.91 -4.71 8.75
CA PRO A 33 12.47 -4.17 9.99
C PRO A 33 12.36 -5.13 11.18
N VAL A 34 11.30 -5.94 11.19
CA VAL A 34 11.05 -6.98 12.19
C VAL A 34 10.32 -8.14 11.52
N ARG A 35 10.46 -9.34 12.09
CA ARG A 35 9.88 -10.56 11.52
C ARG A 35 8.38 -10.41 11.27
N GLY A 36 7.97 -10.62 10.02
CA GLY A 36 6.56 -10.59 9.62
C GLY A 36 5.99 -9.20 9.34
N VAL A 37 6.83 -8.16 9.32
CA VAL A 37 6.46 -6.81 8.87
C VAL A 37 7.35 -6.44 7.70
N VAL A 38 6.76 -6.22 6.53
CA VAL A 38 7.48 -5.84 5.32
C VAL A 38 7.11 -4.41 4.95
N PHE A 39 8.13 -3.57 4.83
CA PHE A 39 8.01 -2.24 4.27
C PHE A 39 8.26 -2.30 2.77
N HIS A 40 7.46 -1.56 2.03
CA HIS A 40 7.53 -1.41 0.58
C HIS A 40 7.85 0.04 0.25
N LEU A 41 8.74 0.24 -0.71
CA LEU A 41 8.96 1.50 -1.42
C LEU A 41 8.79 1.19 -2.90
N ILE A 42 7.75 1.75 -3.51
CA ILE A 42 7.41 1.56 -4.91
C ILE A 42 7.61 2.90 -5.63
N VAL A 43 8.33 2.90 -6.74
CA VAL A 43 8.56 4.09 -7.56
C VAL A 43 8.09 3.80 -8.98
N ASN A 44 7.00 4.43 -9.37
CA ASN A 44 6.56 4.41 -10.77
C ASN A 44 7.42 5.38 -11.58
N LEU A 45 7.86 4.94 -12.74
CA LEU A 45 8.72 5.64 -13.68
C LEU A 45 7.89 6.02 -14.91
N ALA A 46 7.57 7.29 -15.08
CA ALA A 46 6.74 7.75 -16.20
C ALA A 46 7.32 8.99 -16.89
N GLY A 47 7.21 9.07 -18.21
CA GLY A 47 7.54 10.30 -18.95
C GLY A 47 8.08 10.06 -20.36
N ARG A 48 7.90 11.06 -21.23
CA ARG A 48 8.38 11.05 -22.63
C ARG A 48 9.63 11.91 -22.83
N ASP A 49 9.69 13.07 -22.17
CA ASP A 49 10.77 14.07 -22.26
C ASP A 49 11.52 14.22 -20.92
N GLY A 50 11.76 13.09 -20.26
CA GLY A 50 12.30 12.98 -18.90
C GLY A 50 11.58 11.87 -18.13
N VAL A 51 11.99 11.63 -16.88
CA VAL A 51 11.39 10.59 -16.03
C VAL A 51 10.89 11.18 -14.73
N LEU A 52 9.57 11.12 -14.52
CA LEU A 52 8.93 11.40 -13.24
C LEU A 52 9.03 10.16 -12.38
N LEU A 53 9.59 10.33 -11.19
CA LEU A 53 9.52 9.34 -10.13
C LEU A 53 8.29 9.64 -9.30
N SER A 54 7.35 8.69 -9.23
CA SER A 54 6.17 8.79 -8.36
C SER A 54 6.29 7.78 -7.21
N PRO A 55 7.01 8.13 -6.13
CA PRO A 55 7.26 7.20 -5.04
C PRO A 55 6.06 7.05 -4.11
N SER A 56 5.90 5.85 -3.59
CA SER A 56 4.90 5.49 -2.58
C SER A 56 5.50 4.49 -1.60
N VAL A 57 5.00 4.50 -0.37
CA VAL A 57 5.43 3.58 0.69
C VAL A 57 4.25 2.78 1.20
N GLY A 58 4.49 1.55 1.65
CA GLY A 58 3.45 0.67 2.15
C GLY A 58 3.91 -0.28 3.23
N VAL A 59 2.99 -0.70 4.10
CA VAL A 59 3.25 -1.70 5.13
C VAL A 59 2.42 -2.96 4.85
N GLU A 60 3.12 -4.09 4.85
CA GLU A 60 2.56 -5.43 4.76
C GLU A 60 2.81 -6.17 6.09
N LEU A 61 1.74 -6.61 6.73
CA LEU A 61 1.79 -7.50 7.89
C LEU A 61 1.56 -8.92 7.38
N ALA A 62 2.57 -9.79 7.46
CA ALA A 62 2.57 -11.09 6.79
C ALA A 62 1.33 -11.95 7.08
N ALA A 63 0.92 -12.03 8.35
CA ALA A 63 -0.27 -12.79 8.76
C ALA A 63 -1.57 -12.24 8.14
N VAL A 64 -1.68 -10.91 7.99
CA VAL A 64 -2.84 -10.28 7.37
C VAL A 64 -2.79 -10.44 5.86
N ALA A 65 -1.60 -10.25 5.27
CA ALA A 65 -1.39 -10.33 3.83
C ALA A 65 -1.64 -11.74 3.28
N GLU A 66 -1.19 -12.77 3.98
CA GLU A 66 -1.48 -14.17 3.62
C GLU A 66 -2.99 -14.45 3.59
N LEU A 67 -3.70 -14.06 4.64
CA LEU A 67 -5.14 -14.21 4.70
C LEU A 67 -5.83 -13.39 3.60
N GLN A 68 -5.41 -12.15 3.38
CA GLN A 68 -5.99 -11.26 2.38
C GLN A 68 -5.80 -11.83 0.97
N ARG A 69 -4.60 -12.33 0.64
CA ARG A 69 -4.32 -13.05 -0.62
C ARG A 69 -5.28 -14.22 -0.84
N HIS A 70 -5.47 -15.04 0.20
CA HIS A 70 -6.40 -16.17 0.14
C HIS A 70 -7.85 -15.72 -0.10
N LEU A 71 -8.31 -14.71 0.64
CA LEU A 71 -9.68 -14.19 0.54
C LEU A 71 -9.96 -13.55 -0.83
N PHE A 72 -8.99 -12.86 -1.42
CA PHE A 72 -9.13 -12.27 -2.74
C PHE A 72 -8.83 -13.23 -3.90
N GLY A 73 -8.32 -14.42 -3.63
CA GLY A 73 -7.84 -15.35 -4.66
C GLY A 73 -6.67 -14.79 -5.47
N ARG A 74 -5.73 -14.06 -4.82
CA ARG A 74 -4.60 -13.38 -5.47
C ARG A 74 -3.28 -13.80 -4.84
N SER A 75 -2.20 -13.78 -5.62
CA SER A 75 -0.84 -14.14 -5.17
C SER A 75 0.12 -12.94 -5.03
N GLY A 76 -0.30 -11.74 -5.43
CA GLY A 76 0.55 -10.54 -5.46
C GLY A 76 0.87 -9.95 -4.08
N THR A 77 1.69 -8.89 -4.09
CA THR A 77 1.98 -8.06 -2.91
C THR A 77 0.68 -7.45 -2.36
N VAL A 78 0.55 -7.41 -1.03
CA VAL A 78 -0.63 -6.84 -0.36
C VAL A 78 -0.18 -5.96 0.80
N CYS A 79 -0.11 -4.66 0.56
CA CYS A 79 0.02 -3.68 1.64
C CYS A 79 -1.35 -3.45 2.27
N GLN A 80 -1.42 -3.44 3.60
CA GLN A 80 -2.65 -3.08 4.32
C GLN A 80 -2.85 -1.56 4.35
N VAL A 81 -1.75 -0.81 4.43
CA VAL A 81 -1.76 0.65 4.35
C VAL A 81 -0.63 1.11 3.46
N GLY A 82 -0.87 2.19 2.73
CA GLY A 82 0.14 2.85 1.93
C GLY A 82 -0.15 4.34 1.81
N ALA A 83 0.85 5.08 1.36
CA ALA A 83 0.74 6.51 1.11
C ALA A 83 1.63 6.91 -0.06
N SER A 84 1.15 7.88 -0.84
CA SER A 84 1.99 8.61 -1.78
C SER A 84 3.02 9.41 -1.01
N MET A 85 4.28 9.38 -1.42
CA MET A 85 5.30 10.24 -0.84
C MET A 85 4.97 11.71 -1.04
N ALA A 86 4.32 12.09 -2.14
CA ALA A 86 3.89 13.46 -2.38
C ALA A 86 2.93 13.94 -1.28
N ASP A 87 1.96 13.09 -0.88
CA ASP A 87 1.01 13.43 0.18
C ASP A 87 1.68 13.52 1.55
N LEU A 88 2.63 12.62 1.84
CA LEU A 88 3.39 12.64 3.08
C LEU A 88 4.23 13.92 3.19
N VAL A 89 4.95 14.28 2.13
CA VAL A 89 5.76 15.50 2.09
C VAL A 89 4.86 16.74 2.18
N ASN A 90 3.77 16.80 1.42
CA ASN A 90 2.77 17.90 1.49
C ASN A 90 2.15 18.08 2.88
N SER A 91 1.98 16.98 3.62
CA SER A 91 1.42 17.04 4.97
C SER A 91 2.43 17.55 5.99
N ALA A 92 3.73 17.31 5.78
CA ALA A 92 4.80 17.70 6.69
C ALA A 92 5.36 19.09 6.38
N GLU A 93 5.59 19.39 5.10
CA GLU A 93 6.03 20.67 4.59
C GLU A 93 4.78 21.52 4.34
N LYS A 94 4.57 22.61 5.10
CA LYS A 94 3.39 23.50 4.96
C LYS A 94 3.28 24.20 3.58
N SER A 95 4.11 23.83 2.61
CA SER A 95 4.18 24.32 1.24
C SER A 95 3.77 23.22 0.27
N THR A 96 3.00 23.57 -0.76
CA THR A 96 2.66 22.63 -1.84
C THR A 96 3.93 22.15 -2.54
N VAL A 97 4.20 20.86 -2.42
CA VAL A 97 5.27 20.16 -3.12
C VAL A 97 4.97 20.21 -4.62
N SER A 98 5.95 20.66 -5.38
CA SER A 98 5.86 20.66 -6.84
C SER A 98 5.77 19.23 -7.37
N LEU A 99 4.89 19.00 -8.35
CA LEU A 99 4.78 17.74 -9.09
C LEU A 99 6.09 17.32 -9.76
N VAL A 100 7.05 18.23 -9.90
CA VAL A 100 8.38 17.96 -10.45
C VAL A 100 9.48 17.74 -9.40
N ARG A 101 9.14 17.56 -8.11
CA ARG A 101 10.13 17.34 -7.03
C ARG A 101 11.09 16.20 -7.36
N TRP A 102 10.55 15.11 -7.91
CA TRP A 102 11.34 13.96 -8.35
C TRP A 102 11.29 13.78 -9.87
N TRP A 103 11.47 14.88 -10.61
CA TRP A 103 11.57 14.88 -12.07
C TRP A 103 13.02 14.85 -12.53
N VAL A 104 13.38 13.81 -13.29
CA VAL A 104 14.67 13.70 -13.98
C VAL A 104 14.52 14.30 -15.37
N ALA A 105 14.87 15.58 -15.50
CA ALA A 105 14.82 16.30 -16.78
C ALA A 105 15.94 15.87 -17.75
N SER A 106 17.07 15.39 -17.22
CA SER A 106 18.24 15.00 -18.02
C SER A 106 19.10 13.97 -17.25
N PRO A 107 19.95 13.20 -17.95
CA PRO A 107 20.77 12.16 -17.31
C PRO A 107 21.69 12.67 -16.20
N GLU A 108 22.16 13.91 -16.28
CA GLU A 108 23.08 14.52 -15.29
C GLU A 108 22.37 14.79 -13.96
N ARG A 109 21.04 14.87 -13.96
CA ARG A 109 20.21 15.11 -12.77
C ARG A 109 19.82 13.84 -12.02
N VAL A 110 20.15 12.66 -12.55
CA VAL A 110 19.73 11.37 -11.96
C VAL A 110 20.21 11.24 -10.52
N ASP A 111 21.49 11.52 -10.25
CA ASP A 111 22.07 11.33 -8.91
C ASP A 111 21.44 12.28 -7.89
N ASP A 112 21.21 13.56 -8.25
CA ASP A 112 20.56 14.55 -7.39
C ASP A 112 19.10 14.18 -7.06
N VAL A 113 18.34 13.76 -8.09
CA VAL A 113 16.91 13.43 -7.93
C VAL A 113 16.74 12.15 -7.12
N VAL A 114 17.60 11.14 -7.35
CA VAL A 114 17.60 9.91 -6.55
C VAL A 114 18.00 10.22 -5.10
N ALA A 115 19.03 11.03 -4.88
CA ALA A 115 19.43 11.43 -3.52
C ALA A 115 18.30 12.18 -2.80
N GLN A 116 17.60 13.08 -3.48
CA GLN A 116 16.44 13.76 -2.91
C GLN A 116 15.30 12.79 -2.59
N LEU A 117 15.00 11.82 -3.45
CA LEU A 117 13.97 10.80 -3.21
C LEU A 117 14.32 9.95 -1.98
N VAL A 118 15.58 9.53 -1.84
CA VAL A 118 16.05 8.76 -0.68
C VAL A 118 15.99 9.59 0.60
N ALA A 119 16.40 10.85 0.54
CA ALA A 119 16.29 11.78 1.67
C ALA A 119 14.83 11.98 2.09
N ASP A 120 13.91 12.17 1.13
CA ASP A 120 12.49 12.32 1.41
C ASP A 120 11.89 11.04 1.96
N GLN A 121 12.27 9.87 1.43
CA GLN A 121 11.87 8.57 1.97
C GLN A 121 12.27 8.47 3.43
N ALA A 122 13.51 8.82 3.79
CA ALA A 122 13.98 8.77 5.16
C ALA A 122 13.27 9.78 6.07
N ALA A 123 13.01 11.00 5.57
CA ALA A 123 12.39 12.06 6.36
C ALA A 123 10.87 11.88 6.55
N HIS A 124 10.17 11.38 5.54
CA HIS A 124 8.70 11.41 5.47
C HIS A 124 8.08 10.02 5.30
N GLY A 125 8.71 9.14 4.51
CA GLY A 125 8.25 7.77 4.30
C GLY A 125 8.50 6.88 5.51
N GLU A 126 9.70 6.96 6.10
CA GLU A 126 10.12 6.15 7.25
C GLU A 126 9.20 6.35 8.47
N PRO A 127 8.84 7.58 8.89
CA PRO A 127 7.90 7.77 10.00
C PRO A 127 6.53 7.13 9.74
N PHE A 128 6.02 7.20 8.50
CA PHE A 128 4.76 6.55 8.14
C PHE A 128 4.86 5.03 8.28
N LEU A 129 5.94 4.44 7.76
CA LEU A 129 6.18 3.00 7.81
C LEU A 129 6.30 2.51 9.26
N VAL A 130 7.15 3.16 10.07
CA VAL A 130 7.39 2.82 11.48
C VAL A 130 6.12 2.93 12.30
N ARG A 131 5.32 4.00 12.11
CA ARG A 131 4.05 4.18 12.82
C ARG A 131 3.06 3.04 12.54
N ASN A 132 3.16 2.37 11.41
CA ASN A 132 2.21 1.35 10.97
C ASN A 132 2.74 -0.10 11.10
N GLN A 133 3.77 -0.36 11.89
CA GLN A 133 4.38 -1.69 12.05
C GLN A 133 3.51 -2.72 12.78
N THR A 134 2.38 -2.33 13.36
CA THR A 134 1.54 -3.22 14.17
C THR A 134 0.11 -3.24 13.66
N LEU A 135 -0.58 -4.37 13.88
CA LEU A 135 -1.98 -4.53 13.48
C LEU A 135 -2.89 -3.45 14.09
N PRO A 136 -2.80 -3.11 15.39
CA PRO A 136 -3.59 -2.00 15.94
C PRO A 136 -3.31 -0.66 15.25
N ALA A 137 -2.05 -0.35 14.93
CA ALA A 137 -1.71 0.90 14.26
C ALA A 137 -2.23 0.96 12.81
N VAL A 138 -2.13 -0.15 12.07
CA VAL A 138 -2.73 -0.29 10.73
C VAL A 138 -4.24 -0.07 10.78
N ILE A 139 -4.92 -0.69 11.75
CA ILE A 139 -6.37 -0.50 11.96
C ILE A 139 -6.69 0.98 12.22
N GLN A 140 -5.94 1.65 13.10
CA GLN A 140 -6.14 3.06 13.40
C GLN A 140 -5.94 3.96 12.17
N THR A 141 -4.91 3.69 11.36
CA THR A 141 -4.66 4.43 10.11
C THR A 141 -5.80 4.24 9.12
N LEU A 142 -6.24 2.99 8.89
CA LEU A 142 -7.39 2.70 8.02
C LEU A 142 -8.67 3.38 8.51
N LEU A 143 -8.91 3.40 9.83
CA LEU A 143 -10.07 4.07 10.41
C LEU A 143 -10.06 5.59 10.16
N GLY A 144 -8.89 6.23 10.19
CA GLY A 144 -8.72 7.67 10.03
C GLY A 144 -8.82 8.21 8.59
N GLN A 145 -8.86 7.34 7.58
CA GLN A 145 -8.90 7.76 6.17
C GLN A 145 -10.29 7.54 5.53
N PRO A 146 -10.66 8.33 4.50
CA PRO A 146 -11.75 7.98 3.59
C PRO A 146 -11.52 6.56 3.03
N LYS A 147 -12.59 5.79 2.86
CA LYS A 147 -12.48 4.36 2.48
C LYS A 147 -13.16 4.10 1.15
N SER A 148 -12.36 3.63 0.20
CA SER A 148 -12.75 2.90 -0.99
C SER A 148 -13.18 1.47 -0.65
N GLN A 149 -13.66 0.74 -1.65
CA GLN A 149 -14.00 -0.67 -1.52
C GLN A 149 -12.83 -1.53 -1.02
N VAL A 150 -11.61 -1.25 -1.50
CA VAL A 150 -10.39 -1.99 -1.13
C VAL A 150 -10.02 -1.74 0.34
N GLU A 151 -10.15 -0.50 0.81
CA GLU A 151 -9.85 -0.14 2.19
C GLU A 151 -10.88 -0.72 3.16
N TYR A 152 -12.16 -0.79 2.79
CA TYR A 152 -13.16 -1.50 3.59
C TYR A 152 -12.87 -2.99 3.70
N ALA A 153 -12.49 -3.63 2.60
CA ALA A 153 -12.16 -5.05 2.60
C ALA A 153 -10.90 -5.32 3.45
N THR A 154 -9.87 -4.50 3.28
CA THR A 154 -8.63 -4.59 4.07
C THR A 154 -8.90 -4.41 5.56
N LEU A 155 -9.68 -3.39 5.93
CA LEU A 155 -10.05 -3.16 7.33
C LEU A 155 -10.88 -4.32 7.90
N ALA A 156 -11.78 -4.92 7.12
CA ALA A 156 -12.52 -6.11 7.54
C ALA A 156 -11.58 -7.27 7.89
N VAL A 157 -10.55 -7.51 7.06
CA VAL A 157 -9.53 -8.54 7.34
C VAL A 157 -8.73 -8.20 8.59
N CYS A 158 -8.24 -6.97 8.71
CA CYS A 158 -7.48 -6.55 9.90
C CYS A 158 -8.27 -6.74 11.20
N LEU A 159 -9.55 -6.33 11.21
CA LEU A 159 -10.43 -6.49 12.38
C LEU A 159 -10.68 -7.96 12.71
N ALA A 160 -10.88 -8.81 11.69
CA ALA A 160 -11.05 -10.24 11.91
C ALA A 160 -9.79 -10.89 12.50
N VAL A 161 -8.60 -10.51 12.02
CA VAL A 161 -7.31 -10.99 12.55
C VAL A 161 -7.09 -10.51 14.00
N SER A 162 -7.53 -9.30 14.35
CA SER A 162 -7.46 -8.80 15.72
C SER A 162 -8.53 -9.37 16.65
N GLY A 163 -9.43 -10.23 16.15
CA GLY A 163 -10.52 -10.85 16.91
C GLY A 163 -11.82 -10.03 17.00
N ASP A 164 -11.88 -8.85 16.37
CA ASP A 164 -13.10 -8.03 16.28
C ASP A 164 -13.99 -8.47 15.11
N LEU A 165 -14.64 -9.62 15.27
CA LEU A 165 -15.58 -10.16 14.28
C LEU A 165 -16.82 -9.28 14.06
N PRO A 166 -17.42 -8.63 15.10
CA PRO A 166 -18.50 -7.68 14.90
C PRO A 166 -18.10 -6.48 14.03
N GLY A 167 -16.93 -5.88 14.30
CA GLY A 167 -16.37 -4.80 13.49
C GLY A 167 -16.07 -5.25 12.06
N ALA A 168 -15.47 -6.44 11.91
CA ALA A 168 -15.18 -7.03 10.61
C ALA A 168 -16.46 -7.22 9.76
N ARG A 169 -17.54 -7.73 10.36
CA ARG A 169 -18.86 -7.87 9.69
C ARG A 169 -19.40 -6.52 9.24
N SER A 170 -19.28 -5.49 10.08
CA SER A 170 -19.72 -4.13 9.73
C SER A 170 -18.97 -3.59 8.51
N MET A 171 -17.65 -3.82 8.43
CA MET A 171 -16.86 -3.40 7.27
C MET A 171 -17.17 -4.22 6.02
N LEU A 172 -17.37 -5.53 6.15
CA LEU A 172 -17.78 -6.40 5.04
C LEU A 172 -19.09 -5.94 4.39
N ALA A 173 -20.08 -5.50 5.18
CA ALA A 173 -21.31 -4.93 4.65
C ALA A 173 -21.06 -3.68 3.80
N LYS A 174 -20.08 -2.85 4.19
CA LYS A 174 -19.70 -1.64 3.44
C LYS A 174 -18.99 -1.96 2.12
N VAL A 175 -18.22 -3.05 2.03
CA VAL A 175 -17.59 -3.50 0.78
C VAL A 175 -18.61 -3.68 -0.34
N ALA A 176 -19.81 -4.15 -0.02
CA ALA A 176 -20.89 -4.34 -0.98
C ALA A 176 -21.67 -3.06 -1.31
N SER A 177 -21.65 -2.05 -0.42
CA SER A 177 -22.51 -0.86 -0.52
C SER A 177 -21.85 0.35 -1.14
N VAL A 178 -20.52 0.34 -1.31
CA VAL A 178 -19.79 1.47 -1.90
C VAL A 178 -19.54 1.29 -3.39
N ARG A 179 -19.06 2.35 -4.04
CA ARG A 179 -18.64 2.30 -5.44
C ARG A 179 -17.66 1.16 -5.66
N LYS A 180 -18.02 0.23 -6.54
CA LYS A 180 -17.15 -0.88 -6.94
C LYS A 180 -15.93 -0.34 -7.66
N VAL A 181 -14.74 -0.74 -7.19
CA VAL A 181 -13.45 -0.49 -7.85
C VAL A 181 -12.69 -1.79 -8.10
N LEU A 182 -13.05 -2.84 -7.37
CA LEU A 182 -12.67 -4.21 -7.70
C LEU A 182 -13.62 -4.75 -8.77
N GLY A 183 -13.13 -5.63 -9.64
CA GLY A 183 -13.98 -6.39 -10.55
C GLY A 183 -15.07 -7.16 -9.77
N GLU A 184 -16.23 -7.35 -10.40
CA GLU A 184 -17.39 -7.94 -9.73
C GLU A 184 -17.07 -9.32 -9.14
N ASP A 185 -16.42 -10.18 -9.94
CA ASP A 185 -15.97 -11.52 -9.53
C ASP A 185 -15.00 -11.48 -8.35
N THR A 186 -14.11 -10.48 -8.29
CA THR A 186 -13.19 -10.31 -7.16
C THR A 186 -13.96 -9.96 -5.88
N THR A 187 -14.94 -9.05 -5.99
CA THR A 187 -15.74 -8.62 -4.85
C THR A 187 -16.58 -9.77 -4.32
N GLU A 188 -17.24 -10.52 -5.20
CA GLU A 188 -18.04 -11.69 -4.83
C GLU A 188 -17.19 -12.79 -4.20
N THR A 189 -16.03 -13.09 -4.80
CA THR A 189 -15.08 -14.05 -4.24
C THR A 189 -14.65 -13.65 -2.83
N PHE A 190 -14.25 -12.38 -2.64
CA PHE A 190 -13.87 -11.87 -1.32
C PHE A 190 -15.00 -12.05 -0.31
N ILE A 191 -16.22 -11.60 -0.62
CA ILE A 191 -17.35 -11.67 0.33
C ILE A 191 -17.66 -13.12 0.69
N ARG A 192 -17.75 -14.00 -0.31
CA ARG A 192 -18.04 -15.43 -0.11
C ARG A 192 -16.98 -16.08 0.78
N THR A 193 -15.71 -16.01 0.40
CA THR A 193 -14.62 -16.68 1.12
C THR A 193 -14.44 -16.09 2.52
N PHE A 194 -14.67 -14.79 2.71
CA PHE A 194 -14.66 -14.15 4.03
C PHE A 194 -15.77 -14.69 4.93
N THR A 195 -17.01 -14.75 4.42
CA THR A 195 -18.16 -15.28 5.15
C THR A 195 -17.96 -16.74 5.55
N GLU A 196 -17.46 -17.57 4.63
CA GLU A 196 -17.16 -18.99 4.88
C GLU A 196 -16.07 -19.15 5.96
N ARG A 197 -14.98 -18.39 5.85
CA ARG A 197 -13.82 -18.50 6.74
C ARG A 197 -14.13 -18.12 8.19
N PHE A 198 -14.98 -17.12 8.39
CA PHE A 198 -15.26 -16.54 9.71
C PHE A 198 -16.67 -16.86 10.25
N GLY A 199 -17.47 -17.65 9.52
CA GLY A 199 -18.85 -17.97 9.92
C GLY A 199 -19.77 -16.74 9.99
N ILE A 200 -19.41 -15.65 9.30
CA ILE A 200 -20.14 -14.39 9.32
C ILE A 200 -21.25 -14.48 8.26
N ARG A 201 -22.49 -14.80 8.66
CA ARG A 201 -23.66 -14.74 7.75
C ARG A 201 -23.60 -13.41 6.96
N GLY A 202 -23.49 -13.50 5.64
CA GLY A 202 -23.45 -12.34 4.75
C GLY A 202 -24.70 -11.47 4.86
N PRO A 203 -24.69 -10.25 4.31
CA PRO A 203 -25.89 -9.41 4.27
C PRO A 203 -27.00 -10.20 3.57
N SER A 204 -28.11 -10.39 4.28
CA SER A 204 -29.29 -11.07 3.74
C SER A 204 -29.67 -10.38 2.44
N ARG A 205 -29.68 -11.12 1.31
CA ARG A 205 -30.35 -10.63 0.11
C ARG A 205 -31.80 -10.42 0.51
N ALA A 206 -32.22 -9.17 0.64
CA ALA A 206 -33.63 -8.86 0.67
C ALA A 206 -34.20 -9.42 -0.64
N VAL A 207 -35.05 -10.43 -0.52
CA VAL A 207 -35.86 -10.95 -1.62
C VAL A 207 -36.66 -9.75 -2.12
N GLN A 208 -36.30 -9.22 -3.29
CA GLN A 208 -37.18 -8.33 -4.02
C GLN A 208 -38.38 -9.18 -4.43
N GLN A 209 -39.52 -8.93 -3.77
CA GLN A 209 -40.84 -9.37 -4.24
C GLN A 209 -41.27 -8.49 -5.40
#